data_AF-A0A7S3JRD4-F1
#
_entry.id   AF-A0A7S3JRD4-F1
#
_cell.length_a   1.000
_cell.length_b   1.000
_cell.length_c   1.000
_cell.angle_alpha   90.00
_cell.angle_beta   90.00
_cell.angle_gamma   90.00
#
_symmetry.space_group_name_H-M   'P 1'
#
loop_
_entity.id
_entity.type
_entity.pdbx_description
1 polymer ?
#
loop_
_entity_poly.entity_id
_entity_poly.type
_entity_poly.pdbx_seq_one_letter_code
_entity_poly.pdbx_strand_id
1 'polypeptide(L)'
;KKLCLMSGEIIKQSDRMTMLYEAADLEQASPATVSRVGMIFCSPSDIGWQPFLNIFLANKVVAPFKEYGQSISDLYNWLFPPLTFFVQKFCVVPTPVTRLEHMQSSLRLADCFMNEALLDCSATSLDM
;
A
#
# COMPACT_ATOMS: atom_id res chain seq x y z
N LYS A 1 -12.74 -27.68 -16.62
CA LYS A 1 -11.47 -27.59 -15.85
C LYS A 1 -11.59 -28.57 -14.67
N LYS A 2 -10.53 -29.32 -14.32
CA LYS A 2 -10.54 -30.34 -13.25
C LYS A 2 -9.37 -30.08 -12.30
N LEU A 3 -9.58 -30.27 -11.01
CA LEU A 3 -8.56 -30.23 -9.96
C LEU A 3 -8.30 -31.66 -9.50
N CYS A 4 -7.04 -32.08 -9.49
CA CYS A 4 -6.64 -33.41 -9.04
C CYS A 4 -5.97 -33.25 -7.66
N LEU A 5 -6.53 -33.91 -6.65
CA LEU A 5 -6.00 -33.91 -5.28
C LEU A 5 -4.99 -35.04 -5.09
N MET A 6 -4.09 -34.89 -4.11
CA MET A 6 -3.12 -35.95 -3.75
C MET A 6 -3.80 -37.24 -3.25
N SER A 7 -5.05 -37.16 -2.78
CA SER A 7 -5.90 -38.31 -2.44
C SER A 7 -6.35 -39.12 -3.66
N GLY A 8 -6.16 -38.62 -4.88
CA GLY A 8 -6.67 -39.20 -6.12
C GLY A 8 -8.09 -38.73 -6.48
N GLU A 9 -8.73 -37.91 -5.63
CA GLU A 9 -10.03 -37.33 -5.93
C GLU A 9 -9.94 -36.27 -7.02
N ILE A 10 -10.97 -36.21 -7.88
CA ILE A 10 -11.06 -35.27 -9.00
C ILE A 10 -12.26 -34.36 -8.79
N ILE A 11 -12.00 -33.08 -8.59
CA ILE A 11 -13.03 -32.06 -8.45
C ILE A 11 -13.19 -31.31 -9.77
N LYS A 12 -14.41 -31.27 -10.31
CA LYS A 12 -14.72 -30.46 -11.49
C LYS A 12 -14.91 -29.00 -11.05
N GLN A 13 -14.10 -28.10 -11.60
CA GLN A 13 -14.28 -26.66 -11.39
C GLN A 13 -15.54 -26.19 -12.13
N SER A 14 -16.41 -25.47 -11.43
CA SER A 14 -17.63 -24.89 -12.01
C SER A 14 -17.29 -23.66 -12.85
N ASP A 15 -18.19 -23.30 -13.78
CA ASP A 15 -17.96 -22.16 -14.69
C ASP A 15 -18.04 -20.80 -13.97
N ARG A 16 -18.59 -20.77 -12.75
CA ARG A 16 -18.64 -19.58 -11.89
C ARG A 16 -17.38 -19.40 -11.03
N MET A 17 -16.51 -20.39 -10.97
CA MET A 17 -15.31 -20.35 -10.13
C MET A 17 -14.12 -19.77 -10.89
N THR A 18 -13.54 -18.69 -10.36
CA THR A 18 -12.33 -18.05 -10.87
C THR A 18 -11.20 -18.19 -9.86
N MET A 19 -9.99 -18.49 -10.34
CA MET A 19 -8.78 -18.53 -9.51
C MET A 19 -7.89 -17.35 -9.92
N LEU A 20 -7.42 -16.59 -8.93
CA LEU A 20 -6.49 -15.48 -9.10
C LEU A 20 -5.28 -15.74 -8.20
N TYR A 21 -4.10 -15.38 -8.70
CA TYR A 21 -2.85 -15.51 -7.97
C TYR A 21 -2.07 -14.21 -8.13
N GLU A 22 -1.43 -13.76 -7.06
CA GLU A 22 -0.46 -12.68 -7.07
C GLU A 22 0.93 -13.30 -7.00
N ALA A 23 1.73 -13.10 -8.05
CA ALA A 23 3.10 -13.59 -8.12
C ALA A 23 4.02 -12.39 -8.37
N ALA A 24 5.12 -12.30 -7.61
CA ALA A 24 6.09 -11.22 -7.74
C ALA A 24 6.92 -11.34 -9.03
N ASP A 25 7.32 -12.56 -9.38
CA ASP A 25 8.05 -12.88 -10.60
C ASP A 25 7.58 -14.22 -11.19
N LEU A 26 8.00 -14.50 -12.42
CA LEU A 26 7.71 -15.73 -13.16
C LEU A 26 9.00 -16.47 -13.55
N GLU A 27 10.13 -16.18 -12.89
CA GLU A 27 11.44 -16.69 -13.33
C GLU A 27 11.51 -18.22 -13.28
N GLN A 28 10.75 -18.82 -12.37
CA GLN A 28 10.68 -20.28 -12.18
C GLN A 28 9.54 -20.95 -12.96
N ALA A 29 8.76 -20.18 -13.71
CA ALA A 29 7.61 -20.70 -14.46
C ALA A 29 8.01 -21.01 -15.91
N SER A 30 7.67 -22.21 -16.38
CA SER A 30 7.87 -22.54 -17.80
C SER A 30 6.88 -21.75 -18.69
N PRO A 31 7.27 -21.35 -19.92
CA PRO A 31 6.36 -20.71 -20.88
C PRO A 31 5.10 -21.55 -21.15
N ALA A 32 5.21 -22.88 -21.08
CA ALA A 32 4.09 -23.79 -21.22
C ALA A 32 3.07 -23.69 -20.07
N THR A 33 3.52 -23.39 -18.85
CA THR A 33 2.66 -23.22 -17.67
C THR A 33 1.87 -21.91 -17.75
N VAL A 34 2.54 -20.81 -18.06
CA VAL A 34 1.92 -19.47 -18.07
C VAL A 34 1.07 -19.19 -19.32
N SER A 35 1.27 -19.93 -20.42
CA SER A 35 0.45 -19.78 -21.63
C SER A 35 -1.02 -20.17 -21.47
N ARG A 36 -1.37 -20.91 -20.40
CA ARG A 36 -2.74 -21.39 -20.14
C ARG A 36 -3.56 -20.46 -19.25
N VAL A 37 -2.96 -19.37 -18.77
CA VAL A 37 -3.58 -18.40 -17.85
C VAL A 37 -3.58 -17.01 -18.44
N GLY A 38 -4.54 -16.18 -18.03
CA GLY A 38 -4.54 -14.75 -18.34
C GLY A 38 -3.57 -14.03 -17.41
N MET A 39 -2.61 -13.31 -17.98
CA MET A 39 -1.61 -12.56 -17.22
C MET A 39 -1.94 -11.08 -17.22
N ILE A 40 -1.96 -10.47 -16.03
CA ILE A 40 -2.12 -9.03 -15.84
C ILE A 40 -0.82 -8.53 -15.21
N PHE A 41 -0.07 -7.72 -15.95
CA PHE A 41 1.13 -7.07 -15.44
C PHE A 41 0.74 -5.77 -14.75
N CYS A 42 1.13 -5.63 -13.48
CA CYS A 42 0.90 -4.42 -12.70
C CYS A 42 2.24 -3.83 -12.28
N SER A 43 2.58 -2.63 -12.77
CA SER A 43 3.75 -1.92 -12.28
C SER A 43 3.40 -1.15 -11.01
N PRO A 44 4.23 -1.18 -9.96
CA PRO A 44 4.06 -0.30 -8.80
C PRO A 44 4.02 1.19 -9.16
N SER A 45 4.61 1.54 -10.31
CA SER A 45 4.59 2.91 -10.85
C SER A 45 3.19 3.34 -11.31
N ASP A 46 2.36 2.39 -11.75
CA ASP A 46 1.01 2.66 -12.26
C ASP A 46 0.02 2.97 -11.13
N ILE A 47 0.22 2.36 -9.95
CA ILE A 47 -0.59 2.63 -8.76
C ILE A 47 -0.23 4.00 -8.17
N GLY A 48 1.06 4.32 -8.11
CA GLY A 48 1.55 5.55 -7.51
C GLY A 48 1.37 5.60 -6.00
N TRP A 49 1.84 6.69 -5.38
CA TRP A 49 1.82 6.87 -3.92
C TRP A 49 0.61 7.70 -3.46
N GLN A 50 0.00 8.48 -4.35
CA GLN A 50 -1.13 9.36 -4.09
C GLN A 50 -2.37 8.66 -3.55
N PRO A 51 -2.74 7.42 -3.98
CA PRO A 51 -3.90 6.74 -3.41
C PRO A 51 -3.78 6.50 -1.90
N PHE A 52 -2.57 6.25 -1.40
CA PHE A 52 -2.33 6.09 0.04
C PHE A 52 -2.60 7.38 0.81
N LEU A 53 -2.20 8.53 0.27
CA LEU A 53 -2.51 9.84 0.85
C LEU A 53 -4.02 10.08 0.89
N ASN A 54 -4.71 9.83 -0.23
CA ASN A 54 -6.15 10.08 -0.33
C ASN A 54 -6.94 9.21 0.66
N ILE A 55 -6.59 7.93 0.80
CA ILE A 55 -7.20 7.02 1.77
C ILE A 55 -6.93 7.48 3.20
N PHE A 56 -5.71 7.93 3.49
CA PHE A 56 -5.34 8.46 4.80
C PHE A 56 -6.14 9.72 5.16
N LEU A 57 -6.21 10.70 4.25
CA LEU A 57 -7.00 11.92 4.45
C LEU A 57 -8.50 11.62 4.64
N ALA A 58 -9.03 10.62 3.92
CA ALA A 58 -10.44 10.25 4.01
C ALA A 58 -10.79 9.50 5.32
N ASN A 59 -9.93 8.59 5.77
CA ASN A 59 -10.27 7.62 6.82
C ASN A 59 -9.59 7.86 8.16
N LYS A 60 -8.45 8.54 8.19
CA LYS A 60 -7.60 8.68 9.40
C LYS A 60 -7.55 10.09 9.95
N VAL A 61 -7.66 11.10 9.09
CA VAL A 61 -7.67 12.49 9.54
C VAL A 61 -9.05 12.85 10.09
N VAL A 62 -9.14 12.86 11.43
CA VAL A 62 -10.34 13.22 12.19
C VAL A 62 -10.27 14.67 12.68
N ALA A 63 -11.38 15.19 13.24
CA ALA A 63 -11.40 16.53 13.81
C ALA A 63 -10.40 16.64 14.99
N PRO A 64 -9.70 17.79 15.16
CA PRO A 64 -9.81 19.03 14.39
C PRO A 64 -8.97 19.06 13.09
N PHE A 65 -8.11 18.05 12.86
CA PHE A 65 -7.18 18.04 11.73
C PHE A 65 -7.83 17.96 10.35
N LYS A 66 -9.11 17.56 10.28
CA LYS A 66 -9.87 17.47 9.02
C LYS A 66 -9.93 18.80 8.26
N GLU A 67 -9.95 19.93 8.96
CA GLU A 67 -9.94 21.27 8.35
C GLU A 67 -8.62 21.55 7.60
N TYR A 68 -7.52 20.97 8.07
CA TYR A 68 -6.18 21.09 7.50
C TYR A 68 -5.89 20.04 6.44
N GLY A 69 -6.85 19.20 6.06
CA GLY A 69 -6.65 18.09 5.13
C GLY A 69 -6.07 18.53 3.78
N GLN A 70 -6.49 19.69 3.26
CA GLN A 70 -5.94 20.25 2.01
C GLN A 70 -4.47 20.66 2.18
N SER A 71 -4.13 21.37 3.24
CA SER A 71 -2.75 21.77 3.54
C SER A 71 -1.83 20.57 3.74
N ILE A 72 -2.32 19.52 4.40
CA ILE A 72 -1.58 18.25 4.54
C ILE A 72 -1.36 17.61 3.17
N SER A 73 -2.39 17.57 2.33
CA SER A 73 -2.28 17.05 0.97
C SER A 73 -1.22 17.79 0.16
N ASP A 74 -1.26 19.12 0.16
CA ASP A 74 -0.34 19.96 -0.60
C ASP A 74 1.10 19.81 -0.10
N LEU A 75 1.29 19.68 1.22
CA LEU A 75 2.59 19.40 1.82
C LEU A 75 3.18 18.09 1.32
N TYR A 76 2.41 17.00 1.33
CA TYR A 76 2.88 15.70 0.83
C TYR A 76 3.14 15.75 -0.67
N ASN A 77 2.28 16.38 -1.46
CA ASN A 77 2.49 16.53 -2.91
C ASN A 77 3.76 17.30 -3.26
N TRP A 78 4.10 18.32 -2.47
CA TRP A 78 5.29 19.11 -2.67
C TRP A 78 6.56 18.42 -2.16
N LEU A 79 6.52 17.85 -0.95
CA LEU A 79 7.71 17.40 -0.23
C LEU A 79 8.05 15.92 -0.47
N PHE A 80 7.05 15.05 -0.66
CA PHE A 80 7.28 13.61 -0.75
C PHE A 80 8.08 13.19 -2.01
N PRO A 81 7.81 13.71 -3.23
CA PRO A 81 8.60 13.39 -4.40
C PRO A 81 10.10 13.75 -4.30
N PRO A 82 10.50 14.98 -3.88
CA PRO A 82 11.92 15.31 -3.76
C PRO A 82 12.62 14.53 -2.63
N LEU A 83 11.95 14.27 -1.50
CA LEU A 83 12.53 13.46 -0.42
C LEU A 83 12.79 12.02 -0.86
N THR A 84 11.81 11.37 -1.49
CA THR A 84 11.98 9.99 -1.96
C THR A 84 13.03 9.89 -3.06
N PHE A 85 13.13 10.88 -3.94
CA PHE A 85 14.22 10.96 -4.92
C PHE A 85 15.58 11.09 -4.23
N PHE A 86 15.69 11.94 -3.21
CA PHE A 86 16.94 12.13 -2.48
C PHE A 86 17.41 10.84 -1.79
N VAL A 87 16.51 10.18 -1.06
CA VAL A 87 16.81 8.91 -0.38
C VAL A 87 17.26 7.84 -1.38
N GLN A 88 16.55 7.71 -2.51
CA GLN A 88 16.88 6.69 -3.51
C GLN A 88 18.20 6.93 -4.25
N LYS A 89 18.61 8.20 -4.41
CA LYS A 89 19.80 8.56 -5.20
C LYS A 89 21.04 8.81 -4.38
N PHE A 90 20.91 9.33 -3.16
CA PHE A 90 22.04 9.83 -2.38
C PHE A 90 22.25 9.10 -1.05
N CYS A 91 21.27 8.33 -0.57
CA CYS A 91 21.40 7.59 0.68
C CYS A 91 21.77 6.13 0.42
N VAL A 92 22.66 5.59 1.26
CA VAL A 92 22.94 4.16 1.32
C VAL A 92 21.91 3.53 2.27
N VAL A 93 21.04 2.70 1.72
CA VAL A 93 20.05 1.95 2.49
C VAL A 93 20.49 0.48 2.61
N PRO A 94 20.32 -0.17 3.78
CA PRO A 94 20.75 -1.55 3.98
C PRO A 94 19.91 -2.54 3.16
N THR A 95 18.64 -2.20 2.91
CA THR A 95 17.71 -2.97 2.09
C THR A 95 17.00 -2.04 1.10
N PRO A 96 16.66 -2.52 -0.11
CA PRO A 96 15.88 -1.72 -1.05
C PRO A 96 14.49 -1.48 -0.48
N VAL A 97 14.10 -0.21 -0.38
CA VAL A 97 12.76 0.21 0.05
C VAL A 97 12.07 0.89 -1.12
N THR A 98 10.85 0.46 -1.40
CA THR A 98 10.02 1.02 -2.47
C THR A 98 9.45 2.37 -2.07
N ARG A 99 9.12 3.21 -3.05
CA ARG A 99 8.45 4.50 -2.81
C ARG A 99 7.12 4.33 -2.05
N LEU A 100 6.40 3.24 -2.30
CA LEU A 100 5.13 2.95 -1.63
C LEU A 100 5.33 2.63 -0.15
N GLU A 101 6.36 1.88 0.20
CA GLU A 101 6.71 1.60 1.60
C GLU A 101 7.15 2.86 2.34
N HIS A 102 7.92 3.74 1.69
CA HIS A 102 8.23 5.06 2.25
C HIS A 102 6.97 5.87 2.55
N MET A 103 5.99 5.89 1.64
CA MET A 103 4.72 6.58 1.84
C MET A 103 3.93 6.00 3.00
N GLN A 104 3.80 4.67 3.05
CA GLN A 104 3.10 4.00 4.13
C GLN A 104 3.77 4.26 5.48
N SER A 105 5.10 4.20 5.55
CA SER A 105 5.86 4.48 6.76
C SER A 105 5.69 5.93 7.23
N SER A 106 5.79 6.90 6.31
CA SER A 106 5.59 8.32 6.67
C SER A 106 4.16 8.59 7.15
N LEU A 107 3.15 8.01 6.49
CA LEU A 107 1.76 8.16 6.90
C LEU A 107 1.47 7.51 8.26
N ARG A 108 2.07 6.35 8.54
CA ARG A 108 1.95 5.70 9.86
C ARG A 108 2.54 6.56 10.97
N LEU A 109 3.73 7.14 10.73
CA LEU A 109 4.33 8.07 11.69
C LEU A 109 3.45 9.31 11.90
N ALA A 110 2.91 9.87 10.81
CA ALA A 110 1.97 10.99 10.90
C ALA A 110 0.70 10.63 11.68
N ASP A 111 0.13 9.43 11.48
CA ASP A 111 -1.00 8.91 12.27
C ASP A 111 -0.63 8.86 13.76
N CYS A 112 0.56 8.36 14.11
CA CYS A 112 1.02 8.31 15.50
C CYS A 112 1.08 9.70 16.14
N PHE A 113 1.72 10.67 15.50
CA PHE A 113 1.83 12.04 16.03
C PHE A 113 0.48 12.74 16.14
N MET A 114 -0.43 12.53 15.18
CA MET A 114 -1.77 13.11 15.26
C MET A 114 -2.58 12.49 16.40
N ASN A 115 -2.50 11.18 16.60
CA ASN A 115 -3.19 10.51 17.70
C ASN A 115 -2.67 10.95 19.07
N GLU A 116 -1.35 11.11 19.22
CA GLU A 116 -0.75 11.66 20.44
C GLU A 116 -1.26 13.07 20.75
N ALA A 117 -1.26 13.97 19.76
CA ALA A 117 -1.79 15.33 19.93
C ALA A 117 -3.28 15.36 20.31
N LEU A 118 -4.09 14.41 19.83
CA LEU A 118 -5.50 14.29 20.24
C LEU A 118 -5.64 13.85 21.70
N LEU A 119 -4.79 12.92 22.16
CA LEU A 119 -4.80 12.45 23.54
C LEU A 119 -4.44 13.59 24.50
N ASP A 120 -3.42 14.38 24.19
CA ASP A 120 -3.02 15.52 25.02
C ASP A 120 -4.12 16.59 25.13
N CYS A 121 -4.83 16.83 24.02
CA CYS A 121 -5.98 17.74 24.02
C CYS A 121 -7.12 17.24 24.92
N SER A 122 -7.34 15.92 24.98
CA SER A 122 -8.34 15.33 25.87
C SER A 122 -7.93 15.36 27.35
N ALA A 123 -6.65 15.14 27.65
CA ALA A 123 -6.13 15.18 29.02
C ALA A 123 -6.22 16.59 29.63
N THR A 124 -5.92 17.62 28.84
CA THR A 124 -5.98 19.03 29.27
C THR A 124 -7.41 19.49 29.61
N SER A 125 -8.44 18.78 29.15
CA SER A 125 -9.86 19.12 29.42
C SER A 125 -10.41 18.55 30.74
N LEU A 126 -9.67 17.66 31.41
CA LEU A 126 -10.05 17.06 32.70
C LEU A 126 -9.36 17.72 33.90
N ASP A 127 -8.31 18.51 33.67
CA ASP A 127 -7.53 19.22 34.71
C ASP A 127 -7.99 20.67 34.93
N MET A 128 -9.20 21.04 34.45
CA MET A 128 -9.82 22.35 34.61
C MET A 128 -11.26 22.22 35.12
#